data_AF-F2UWB4-F1
#
_entry.id   AF-F2UWB4-F1
#
_cell.length_a   1.000
_cell.length_b   1.000
_cell.length_c   1.000
_cell.angle_alpha   90.00
_cell.angle_beta   90.00
_cell.angle_gamma   90.00
#
_symmetry.space_group_name_H-M   'P 1'
#
loop_
_entity.id
_entity.type
_entity.pdbx_description
1 polymer ?
#
loop_
_entity_poly.entity_id
_entity_poly.type
_entity_poly.pdbx_seq_one_letter_code
_entity_poly.pdbx_strand_id
1 'polypeptide(L)'
;MPMSSSCAWTCWRRLAAWPPPTRWTRLRPPPRSWSACGGWGRPLPPTVLTPLPAPRCCSPAAPPPRGAGPQLDDASYGALLRSVLDGLADWAPERRPAAIDVEVQRDCLPQVCEQAHGLGIDVVASFHDFEATPADEVLEEVLARMAREGADLAKIAVWPTSAHDVARLLGVCARATAGARERSGLGVPVAAMSMGALGAVSRVAPTFGSALTFAVVPDEQGQARASAPGQLPIQDVRRCLELLRV
;
A
#
# COMPACT_ATOMS: atom_id res chain seq x y z
N MET A 1 -22.75 -6.75 16.94
CA MET A 1 -21.29 -6.65 17.18
C MET A 1 -20.62 -6.49 15.83
N PRO A 2 -19.94 -5.39 15.50
CA PRO A 2 -19.24 -5.31 14.23
C PRO A 2 -17.90 -6.04 14.36
N MET A 3 -17.69 -7.05 13.52
CA MET A 3 -16.44 -7.80 13.41
C MET A 3 -15.41 -6.95 12.66
N SER A 4 -14.37 -6.49 13.36
CA SER A 4 -13.22 -5.81 12.76
C SER A 4 -12.40 -6.82 11.95
N SER A 5 -12.41 -6.69 10.62
CA SER A 5 -11.50 -7.46 9.76
C SER A 5 -10.17 -6.70 9.68
N SER A 6 -9.20 -7.11 10.48
CA SER A 6 -7.89 -6.46 10.52
C SER A 6 -7.01 -6.95 9.36
N CYS A 7 -6.80 -6.08 8.37
CA CYS A 7 -5.80 -6.30 7.34
C CYS A 7 -4.50 -5.61 7.78
N ALA A 8 -3.43 -6.38 8.00
CA ALA A 8 -2.15 -5.80 8.40
C ALA A 8 -1.24 -5.56 7.20
N TRP A 9 -0.61 -4.40 7.20
CA TRP A 9 0.41 -4.04 6.24
C TRP A 9 1.75 -4.49 6.83
N THR A 10 2.54 -5.26 6.08
CA THR A 10 3.94 -5.49 6.48
C THR A 10 4.80 -4.54 5.68
N CYS A 11 5.14 -3.38 6.26
CA CYS A 11 6.08 -2.45 5.66
C CYS A 11 7.50 -3.01 5.83
N TRP A 12 8.24 -3.16 4.72
CA TRP A 12 9.67 -3.41 4.78
C TRP A 12 10.45 -2.11 4.57
N ARG A 13 11.24 -1.78 5.60
CA ARG A 13 12.27 -0.71 5.71
C ARG A 13 11.83 0.71 5.35
N ARG A 14 12.18 1.64 6.26
CA ARG A 14 12.59 3.01 5.89
C ARG A 14 13.34 2.96 4.57
N LEU A 15 12.83 3.68 3.57
CA LEU A 15 13.39 3.93 2.26
C LEU A 15 14.90 4.24 2.35
N ALA A 16 15.76 3.21 2.33
CA ALA A 16 17.21 3.37 2.27
C ALA A 16 17.72 3.44 0.82
N ALA A 17 16.84 3.18 -0.16
CA ALA A 17 17.15 3.14 -1.59
C ALA A 17 16.52 4.31 -2.38
N TRP A 18 15.76 5.20 -1.73
CA TRP A 18 15.17 6.38 -2.37
C TRP A 18 15.78 7.64 -1.75
N PRO A 19 16.17 8.67 -2.53
CA PRO A 19 16.51 9.96 -1.94
C PRO A 19 15.34 10.43 -1.07
N PRO A 20 15.60 10.97 0.14
CA PRO A 20 14.54 11.38 1.05
C PRO A 20 13.66 12.43 0.35
N PRO A 21 12.32 12.26 0.33
CA PRO A 21 11.44 13.36 -0.01
C PRO A 21 11.75 14.53 0.93
N THR A 22 11.68 15.75 0.43
CA THR A 22 12.06 17.00 1.11
C THR A 22 11.35 17.26 2.45
N ARG A 23 10.36 16.41 2.84
CA ARG A 23 9.61 16.48 4.11
C ARG A 23 10.07 15.54 5.22
N TRP A 24 10.99 14.60 4.98
CA TRP A 24 11.40 13.62 5.99
C TRP A 24 12.61 14.09 6.82
N THR A 25 12.44 15.11 7.66
CA THR A 25 13.49 15.53 8.62
C THR A 25 13.37 14.84 9.98
N ARG A 26 14.53 14.30 10.41
CA ARG A 26 14.88 13.65 11.69
C ARG A 26 14.04 14.08 12.91
N LEU A 27 13.30 13.14 13.50
CA LEU A 27 13.06 13.16 14.94
C LEU A 27 14.34 12.67 15.65
N ARG A 28 14.85 13.50 16.58
CA ARG A 28 16.09 13.30 17.34
C ARG A 28 16.08 11.96 18.12
N PRO A 29 17.23 11.31 18.32
CA PRO A 29 17.31 10.15 19.21
C PRO A 29 17.20 10.59 20.69
N PRO A 30 16.69 9.72 21.59
CA PRO A 30 16.69 9.96 23.04
C PRO A 30 18.14 9.99 23.61
N PRO A 31 18.36 10.61 24.79
CA PRO A 31 19.69 10.81 25.34
C PRO A 31 20.38 9.49 25.73
N ARG A 32 21.71 9.49 25.54
CA ARG A 32 22.62 8.34 25.68
C ARG A 32 22.83 7.91 27.13
N SER A 33 22.72 6.60 27.37
CA SER A 33 23.76 5.76 27.99
C SER A 33 23.43 4.33 27.52
N TRP A 34 24.30 3.54 26.90
CA TRP A 34 25.51 2.94 27.42
C TRP A 34 26.49 2.64 26.27
N SER A 35 27.78 2.61 26.61
CA SER A 35 28.91 2.23 25.77
C SER A 35 29.11 0.71 25.70
N ALA A 36 29.21 0.15 24.50
CA ALA A 36 30.08 -0.96 24.15
C ALA A 36 30.22 -1.06 22.62
N CYS A 37 31.44 -1.34 22.19
CA CYS A 37 31.93 -1.28 20.82
C CYS A 37 31.28 -2.30 19.86
N GLY A 38 31.19 -1.92 18.58
CA GLY A 38 31.25 -2.81 17.41
C GLY A 38 30.09 -3.81 17.20
N GLY A 39 29.30 -3.61 16.14
CA GLY A 39 28.42 -4.66 15.61
C GLY A 39 27.13 -4.13 15.03
N TRP A 40 27.03 -4.20 13.70
CA TRP A 40 25.82 -4.26 12.87
C TRP A 40 24.49 -4.02 13.61
N GLY A 41 23.91 -2.84 13.39
CA GLY A 41 22.64 -2.44 14.00
C GLY A 41 21.53 -3.45 13.72
N ARG A 42 20.92 -3.97 14.79
CA ARG A 42 19.73 -4.83 14.73
C ARG A 42 18.63 -4.18 13.88
N PRO A 43 17.95 -4.92 12.99
CA PRO A 43 16.79 -4.40 12.27
C PRO A 43 15.67 -4.06 13.26
N LEU A 44 15.06 -2.88 13.09
CA LEU A 44 13.84 -2.49 13.80
C LEU A 44 12.69 -3.44 13.42
N PRO A 45 11.74 -3.71 14.33
CA PRO A 45 10.59 -4.55 14.03
C PRO A 45 9.74 -3.93 12.89
N PRO A 46 9.08 -4.77 12.06
CA PRO A 46 8.21 -4.28 11.00
C PRO A 46 7.08 -3.44 11.58
N THR A 47 6.88 -2.23 11.03
CA THR A 47 5.75 -1.38 11.38
C THR A 47 4.49 -1.96 10.73
N VAL A 48 3.52 -2.32 11.56
CA VAL A 48 2.17 -2.68 11.13
C VAL A 48 1.40 -1.37 10.98
N LEU A 49 0.98 -1.04 9.76
CA LEU A 49 -0.02 0.00 9.55
C LEU A 49 -1.39 -0.65 9.73
N THR A 50 -2.26 -0.04 10.53
CA THR A 50 -3.68 -0.41 10.65
C THR A 50 -4.47 0.53 9.75
N PRO A 51 -5.18 0.05 8.72
CA PRO A 51 -6.01 0.91 7.91
C PRO A 51 -7.20 1.41 8.73
N LEU A 52 -7.57 2.69 8.55
CA LEU A 52 -8.94 3.13 8.82
C LEU A 52 -9.87 2.39 7.85
N PRO A 53 -11.10 2.01 8.25
CA PRO A 53 -12.03 1.33 7.38
C PRO A 53 -12.38 2.22 6.17
N ALA A 54 -11.77 1.95 5.02
CA ALA A 54 -12.12 2.59 3.77
C ALA A 54 -13.36 1.89 3.20
N PRO A 55 -14.47 2.61 2.93
CA PRO A 55 -15.54 2.06 2.12
C PRO A 55 -15.02 1.85 0.69
N ARG A 56 -15.27 0.65 0.14
CA ARG A 56 -14.86 0.24 -1.21
C ARG A 56 -16.01 -0.52 -1.86
N CYS A 57 -16.27 -0.26 -3.14
CA CYS A 57 -17.28 -0.97 -3.92
C CYS A 57 -16.78 -1.36 -5.30
N CYS A 58 -17.20 -2.56 -5.71
CA CYS A 58 -16.95 -3.21 -6.97
C CYS A 58 -17.80 -2.64 -8.12
N SER A 59 -17.38 -2.88 -9.35
CA SER A 59 -18.19 -2.70 -10.56
C SER A 59 -19.57 -3.37 -10.45
N PRO A 60 -20.62 -2.80 -11.08
CA PRO A 60 -22.00 -3.32 -11.01
C PRO A 60 -22.22 -4.71 -11.65
N ALA A 61 -21.20 -5.29 -12.30
CA ALA A 61 -21.32 -6.54 -13.05
C ALA A 61 -20.94 -7.82 -12.27
N ALA A 62 -20.36 -7.68 -11.08
CA ALA A 62 -19.97 -8.83 -10.24
C ALA A 62 -20.68 -8.77 -8.87
N PRO A 63 -21.16 -9.91 -8.33
CA PRO A 63 -21.69 -9.93 -6.97
C PRO A 63 -20.59 -9.49 -6.00
N PRO A 64 -20.92 -8.65 -5.00
CA PRO A 64 -19.91 -8.13 -4.08
C PRO A 64 -19.19 -9.30 -3.38
N PRO A 65 -17.85 -9.26 -3.26
CA PRO A 65 -17.17 -10.17 -2.36
C PRO A 65 -17.77 -9.99 -0.95
N ARG A 66 -17.99 -11.11 -0.24
CA ARG A 66 -18.59 -11.10 1.10
C ARG A 66 -17.75 -10.20 2.00
N GLY A 67 -18.25 -9.00 2.30
CA GLY A 67 -17.53 -7.94 3.03
C GLY A 67 -17.60 -6.53 2.42
N ALA A 68 -18.30 -6.32 1.29
CA ALA A 68 -18.47 -4.98 0.71
C ALA A 68 -19.21 -4.01 1.64
N GLY A 69 -18.60 -2.84 1.88
CA GLY A 69 -19.23 -1.72 2.61
C GLY A 69 -20.29 -0.99 1.78
N PRO A 70 -20.91 0.08 2.31
CA PRO A 70 -21.90 0.85 1.58
C PRO A 70 -21.33 1.51 0.33
N GLN A 71 -22.14 1.57 -0.73
CA GLN A 71 -21.79 2.16 -2.03
C GLN A 71 -21.89 3.69 -1.95
N LEU A 72 -20.76 4.36 -2.05
CA LEU A 72 -20.68 5.83 -2.11
C LEU A 72 -20.44 6.26 -3.56
N ASP A 73 -21.06 7.36 -3.98
CA ASP A 73 -20.64 8.06 -5.20
C ASP A 73 -19.29 8.79 -4.99
N ASP A 74 -18.71 9.30 -6.06
CA ASP A 74 -17.36 9.90 -6.05
C ASP A 74 -17.29 11.16 -5.16
N ALA A 75 -18.32 12.00 -5.22
CA ALA A 75 -18.42 13.21 -4.42
C ALA A 75 -18.50 12.87 -2.92
N SER A 76 -19.31 11.88 -2.55
CA SER A 76 -19.51 11.41 -1.18
C SER A 76 -18.26 10.72 -0.64
N TYR A 77 -17.56 9.94 -1.48
CA TYR A 77 -16.28 9.33 -1.11
C TYR A 77 -15.22 10.39 -0.79
N GLY A 78 -15.03 11.36 -1.68
CA GLY A 78 -14.10 12.47 -1.45
C GLY A 78 -14.49 13.32 -0.23
N ALA A 79 -15.78 13.59 -0.03
CA ALA A 79 -16.27 14.31 1.15
C ALA A 79 -16.01 13.53 2.45
N LEU A 80 -16.22 12.21 2.45
CA LEU A 80 -15.95 11.36 3.60
C LEU A 80 -14.46 11.37 3.97
N LEU A 81 -13.55 11.18 3.00
CA LEU A 81 -12.12 11.17 3.27
C LEU A 81 -11.65 12.50 3.86
N ARG A 82 -12.13 13.63 3.33
CA ARG A 82 -11.83 14.95 3.88
C ARG A 82 -12.40 15.14 5.28
N SER A 83 -13.61 14.67 5.54
CA SER A 83 -14.21 14.69 6.88
C SER A 83 -13.42 13.85 7.90
N VAL A 84 -12.88 12.70 7.47
CA VAL A 84 -11.97 11.88 8.29
C VAL A 84 -10.69 12.64 8.59
N LEU A 85 -10.09 13.30 7.60
CA LEU A 85 -8.88 14.11 7.79
C LEU A 85 -9.12 15.30 8.72
N ASP A 86 -10.26 15.98 8.61
CA ASP A 86 -10.65 17.06 9.53
C ASP A 86 -10.69 16.55 10.97
N GLY A 87 -11.31 15.38 11.21
CA GLY A 87 -11.35 14.75 12.53
C GLY A 87 -9.96 14.34 13.07
N LEU A 88 -8.99 14.11 12.18
CA LEU A 88 -7.60 13.80 12.55
C LEU A 88 -6.75 15.05 12.85
N ALA A 89 -7.23 16.25 12.49
CA ALA A 89 -6.52 17.49 12.76
C ALA A 89 -6.32 17.71 14.27
N ASP A 90 -7.33 17.36 15.07
CA ASP A 90 -7.30 17.48 16.54
C ASP A 90 -6.46 16.42 17.23
N TRP A 91 -6.02 15.38 16.50
CA TRP A 91 -5.22 14.31 17.08
C TRP A 91 -3.76 14.75 17.20
N ALA A 92 -3.12 14.35 18.31
CA ALA A 92 -1.68 14.49 18.47
C ALA A 92 -0.94 13.80 17.30
N PRO A 93 0.15 14.38 16.76
CA PRO A 93 0.83 13.86 15.57
C PRO A 93 1.19 12.38 15.65
N GLU A 94 1.64 11.91 16.82
CA GLU A 94 2.02 10.52 17.09
C GLU A 94 0.84 9.53 17.11
N ARG A 95 -0.40 10.04 17.19
CA ARG A 95 -1.63 9.23 17.17
C ARG A 95 -2.27 9.21 15.78
N ARG A 96 -1.85 10.08 14.85
CA ARG A 96 -2.36 10.11 13.49
C ARG A 96 -1.93 8.85 12.73
N PRO A 97 -2.74 8.35 11.78
CA PRO A 97 -2.30 7.28 10.90
C PRO A 97 -1.09 7.73 10.09
N ALA A 98 -0.19 6.81 9.75
CA ALA A 98 0.95 7.15 8.91
C ALA A 98 0.55 7.48 7.47
N ALA A 99 -0.52 6.83 6.97
CA ALA A 99 -1.02 7.03 5.63
C ALA A 99 -2.53 6.82 5.51
N ILE A 100 -3.11 7.36 4.45
CA ILE A 100 -4.48 7.11 3.99
C ILE A 100 -4.46 6.50 2.57
N ASP A 101 -5.36 5.57 2.29
CA ASP A 101 -5.52 4.96 0.96
C ASP A 101 -6.66 5.67 0.22
N VAL A 102 -6.38 6.15 -1.00
CA VAL A 102 -7.30 6.94 -1.83
C VAL A 102 -7.39 6.31 -3.22
N GLU A 103 -8.60 5.97 -3.65
CA GLU A 103 -8.82 5.39 -4.98
C GLU A 103 -8.68 6.47 -6.06
N VAL A 104 -7.73 6.29 -6.99
CA VAL A 104 -7.43 7.26 -8.05
C VAL A 104 -8.61 7.48 -9.01
N GLN A 105 -9.47 6.46 -9.17
CA GLN A 105 -10.65 6.51 -10.05
C GLN A 105 -11.77 7.41 -9.52
N ARG A 106 -11.65 7.91 -8.28
CA ARG A 106 -12.68 8.72 -7.61
C ARG A 106 -12.44 10.22 -7.76
N ASP A 107 -11.43 10.60 -8.56
CA ASP A 107 -11.11 11.98 -8.96
C ASP A 107 -11.03 13.01 -7.81
N CYS A 108 -10.68 12.55 -6.61
CA CYS A 108 -10.51 13.37 -5.41
C CYS A 108 -9.08 13.35 -4.85
N LEU A 109 -8.16 12.68 -5.54
CA LEU A 109 -6.80 12.44 -5.08
C LEU A 109 -6.04 13.75 -4.79
N PRO A 110 -5.98 14.76 -5.68
CA PRO A 110 -5.25 16.00 -5.40
C PRO A 110 -5.73 16.73 -4.14
N GLN A 111 -7.04 16.82 -3.94
CA GLN A 111 -7.63 17.53 -2.80
C GLN A 111 -7.37 16.78 -1.48
N VAL A 112 -7.43 15.45 -1.51
CA VAL A 112 -7.14 14.63 -0.34
C VAL A 112 -5.64 14.63 -0.02
N CYS A 113 -4.77 14.61 -1.03
CA CYS A 113 -3.32 14.77 -0.87
C CYS A 113 -2.97 16.07 -0.15
N GLU A 114 -3.48 17.21 -0.63
CA GLU A 114 -3.20 18.52 -0.04
C GLU A 114 -3.55 18.54 1.47
N GLN A 115 -4.73 18.05 1.83
CA GLN A 115 -5.19 18.03 3.22
C GLN A 115 -4.39 17.03 4.07
N ALA A 116 -4.16 15.81 3.58
CA ALA A 116 -3.39 14.78 4.29
C ALA A 116 -1.95 15.24 4.55
N HIS A 117 -1.29 15.82 3.55
CA HIS A 117 0.06 16.38 3.68
C HIS A 117 0.11 17.56 4.66
N GLY A 118 -0.95 18.36 4.75
CA GLY A 118 -1.11 19.39 5.79
C GLY A 118 -1.05 18.82 7.21
N LEU A 119 -1.49 17.57 7.39
CA LEU A 119 -1.49 16.85 8.66
C LEU A 119 -0.24 15.98 8.89
N GLY A 120 0.66 15.91 7.91
CA GLY A 120 1.83 15.01 7.94
C GLY A 120 1.46 13.53 7.74
N ILE A 121 0.34 13.27 7.07
CA ILE A 121 -0.14 11.92 6.72
C ILE A 121 0.20 11.67 5.25
N ASP A 122 0.80 10.52 4.95
CA ASP A 122 1.12 10.12 3.57
C ASP A 122 -0.13 9.65 2.81
N VAL A 123 -0.09 9.68 1.48
CA VAL A 123 -1.17 9.16 0.62
C VAL A 123 -0.71 7.98 -0.21
N VAL A 124 -1.42 6.85 -0.04
CA VAL A 124 -1.37 5.70 -0.92
C VAL A 124 -2.47 5.85 -1.97
N ALA A 125 -2.12 6.26 -3.18
CA ALA A 125 -3.08 6.26 -4.28
C ALA A 125 -3.23 4.83 -4.83
N SER A 126 -4.47 4.39 -5.00
CA SER A 126 -4.79 3.00 -5.29
C SER A 126 -5.71 2.83 -6.50
N PHE A 127 -5.48 1.78 -7.27
CA PHE A 127 -6.30 1.35 -8.39
C PHE A 127 -6.56 -0.15 -8.25
N HIS A 128 -7.81 -0.55 -8.52
CA HIS A 128 -8.23 -1.94 -8.43
C HIS A 128 -9.02 -2.32 -9.68
N ASP A 129 -8.56 -3.36 -10.38
CA ASP A 129 -9.34 -4.03 -11.42
C ASP A 129 -9.68 -5.44 -10.93
N PHE A 130 -10.96 -5.67 -10.63
CA PHE A 130 -11.45 -6.95 -10.13
C PHE A 130 -11.87 -7.91 -11.24
N GLU A 131 -11.80 -7.48 -12.50
CA GLU A 131 -12.28 -8.23 -13.66
C GLU A 131 -11.12 -8.73 -14.53
N ALA A 132 -10.07 -7.91 -14.68
CA ALA A 132 -8.98 -8.20 -15.58
C ALA A 132 -7.63 -7.67 -15.10
N THR A 133 -6.60 -8.00 -15.88
CA THR A 133 -5.31 -7.32 -15.90
C THR A 133 -5.27 -6.43 -17.14
N PRO A 134 -5.43 -5.10 -16.99
CA PRO A 134 -5.40 -4.17 -18.11
C PRO A 134 -4.11 -4.24 -18.95
N ALA A 135 -4.16 -3.58 -20.11
CA ALA A 135 -2.99 -3.39 -20.96
C ALA A 135 -1.83 -2.71 -20.19
N ASP A 136 -0.58 -3.00 -20.58
CA ASP A 136 0.59 -2.51 -19.86
C ASP A 136 0.63 -0.98 -19.85
N GLU A 137 0.26 -0.36 -20.98
CA GLU A 137 0.22 1.09 -21.16
C GLU A 137 -0.84 1.74 -20.26
N VAL A 138 -1.97 1.05 -20.02
CA VAL A 138 -3.02 1.51 -19.11
C VAL A 138 -2.51 1.48 -17.67
N LEU A 139 -1.85 0.40 -17.27
CA LEU A 139 -1.28 0.27 -15.93
C LEU A 139 -0.18 1.30 -15.68
N GLU A 140 0.68 1.53 -16.67
CA GLU A 140 1.75 2.53 -16.61
C GLU A 140 1.19 3.95 -16.51
N GLU A 141 0.16 4.32 -17.28
CA GLU A 141 -0.48 5.64 -17.17
C GLU A 141 -1.19 5.80 -15.82
N VAL A 142 -1.84 4.76 -15.31
CA VAL A 142 -2.47 4.81 -13.98
C VAL A 142 -1.43 5.09 -12.89
N LEU A 143 -0.27 4.41 -12.93
CA LEU A 143 0.83 4.67 -12.00
C LEU A 143 1.37 6.11 -12.16
N ALA A 144 1.59 6.56 -13.40
CA ALA A 144 2.05 7.91 -13.72
C ALA A 144 1.08 8.98 -13.19
N ARG A 145 -0.22 8.75 -13.36
CA ARG A 145 -1.29 9.60 -12.86
C ARG A 145 -1.25 9.72 -11.33
N MET A 146 -1.15 8.61 -10.61
CA MET A 146 -1.05 8.61 -9.14
C MET A 146 0.12 9.47 -8.65
N ALA A 147 1.29 9.30 -9.25
CA ALA A 147 2.47 10.10 -8.90
C ALA A 147 2.29 11.58 -9.21
N ARG A 148 1.74 11.90 -10.40
CA ARG A 148 1.47 13.28 -10.85
C ARG A 148 0.46 14.01 -9.97
N GLU A 149 -0.50 13.27 -9.41
CA GLU A 149 -1.55 13.80 -8.53
C GLU A 149 -1.13 13.83 -7.04
N GLY A 150 0.16 13.60 -6.75
CA GLY A 150 0.74 13.88 -5.43
C GLY A 150 0.73 12.71 -4.46
N ALA A 151 0.52 11.47 -4.92
CA ALA A 151 0.64 10.30 -4.05
C ALA A 151 2.07 10.14 -3.52
N ASP A 152 2.21 9.62 -2.30
CA ASP A 152 3.50 9.19 -1.74
C ASP A 152 3.83 7.75 -2.11
N LEU A 153 2.82 6.97 -2.50
CA LEU A 153 2.95 5.61 -3.01
C LEU A 153 1.84 5.29 -4.01
N ALA A 154 2.22 4.67 -5.13
CA ALA A 154 1.28 4.22 -6.16
C ALA A 154 0.99 2.72 -6.01
N LYS A 155 -0.30 2.34 -5.93
CA LYS A 155 -0.73 0.95 -5.69
C LYS A 155 -1.67 0.46 -6.78
N ILE A 156 -1.35 -0.67 -7.40
CA ILE A 156 -2.21 -1.34 -8.37
C ILE A 156 -2.51 -2.78 -7.92
N ALA A 157 -3.79 -3.17 -8.00
CA ALA A 157 -4.23 -4.54 -7.76
C ALA A 157 -5.17 -5.00 -8.88
N VAL A 158 -4.84 -6.10 -9.54
CA VAL A 158 -5.55 -6.55 -10.77
C VAL A 158 -5.95 -8.01 -10.68
N TRP A 159 -6.92 -8.44 -11.49
CA TRP A 159 -7.38 -9.82 -11.54
C TRP A 159 -6.76 -10.57 -12.73
N PRO A 160 -5.91 -11.58 -12.51
CA PRO A 160 -5.29 -12.32 -13.60
C PRO A 160 -6.25 -13.38 -14.16
N THR A 161 -6.22 -13.58 -15.48
CA THR A 161 -6.87 -14.71 -16.16
C THR A 161 -5.87 -15.78 -16.59
N SER A 162 -4.57 -15.45 -16.57
CA SER A 162 -3.48 -16.34 -16.95
C SER A 162 -2.19 -16.07 -16.15
N ALA A 163 -1.25 -17.03 -16.14
CA ALA A 163 0.08 -16.81 -15.56
C ALA A 163 0.85 -15.69 -16.30
N HIS A 164 0.55 -15.50 -17.58
CA HIS A 164 1.10 -14.40 -18.38
C HIS A 164 0.65 -13.03 -17.84
N ASP A 165 -0.60 -12.89 -17.38
CA ASP A 165 -1.08 -11.64 -16.77
C ASP A 165 -0.32 -11.32 -15.47
N VAL A 166 -0.04 -12.34 -14.65
CA VAL A 166 0.78 -12.19 -13.44
C VAL A 166 2.19 -11.70 -13.78
N ALA A 167 2.82 -12.31 -14.80
CA ALA A 167 4.14 -11.92 -15.26
C ALA A 167 4.16 -10.49 -15.82
N ARG A 168 3.12 -10.09 -16.57
CA ARG A 168 2.97 -8.74 -17.11
C ARG A 168 2.88 -7.69 -16.00
N LEU A 169 2.03 -7.90 -15.00
CA LEU A 169 1.94 -7.00 -13.86
C LEU A 169 3.29 -6.82 -13.14
N LEU A 170 4.01 -7.93 -12.91
CA LEU A 170 5.33 -7.89 -12.31
C LEU A 170 6.34 -7.15 -13.20
N GLY A 171 6.25 -7.30 -14.52
CA GLY A 171 7.04 -6.55 -15.49
C GLY A 171 6.77 -5.05 -15.45
N VAL A 172 5.50 -4.63 -15.39
CA VAL A 172 5.10 -3.23 -15.21
C VAL A 172 5.71 -2.65 -13.92
N CYS A 173 5.62 -3.39 -12.80
CA CYS A 173 6.19 -2.97 -11.53
C CYS A 173 7.71 -2.78 -11.62
N ALA A 174 8.41 -3.71 -12.28
CA ALA A 174 9.86 -3.63 -12.47
C ALA A 174 10.25 -2.42 -13.34
N ARG A 175 9.53 -2.16 -14.44
CA ARG A 175 9.78 -0.99 -15.29
C ARG A 175 9.54 0.32 -14.56
N ALA A 176 8.42 0.44 -13.83
CA ALA A 176 8.08 1.64 -13.07
C ALA A 176 9.11 1.99 -11.99
N THR A 177 9.79 0.97 -11.44
CA THR A 177 10.77 1.14 -10.35
C THR A 177 12.22 1.14 -10.82
N ALA A 178 12.53 0.66 -12.03
CA ALA A 178 13.89 0.61 -12.58
C ALA A 178 14.58 1.99 -12.61
N GLY A 179 13.84 3.03 -13.04
CA GLY A 179 14.36 4.41 -13.16
C GLY A 179 14.52 5.15 -11.82
N ALA A 180 14.10 4.59 -10.69
CA ALA A 180 14.18 5.25 -9.39
C ALA A 180 15.63 5.58 -8.99
N ARG A 181 16.60 4.75 -9.41
CA ARG A 181 18.03 4.99 -9.18
C ARG A 181 18.62 6.09 -10.06
N GLU A 182 17.98 6.37 -11.20
CA GLU A 182 18.48 7.27 -12.24
C GLU A 182 17.71 8.61 -12.30
N ARG A 183 16.78 8.85 -11.37
CA ARG A 183 15.85 10.01 -11.36
C ARG A 183 14.94 10.10 -12.59
N SER A 184 14.81 9.00 -13.34
CA SER A 184 13.94 8.87 -14.53
C SER A 184 12.70 8.01 -14.27
N GLY A 185 12.61 7.37 -13.10
CA GLY A 185 11.48 6.53 -12.71
C GLY A 185 10.28 7.34 -12.23
N LEU A 186 9.24 6.63 -11.77
CA LEU A 186 7.96 7.21 -11.35
C LEU A 186 8.06 8.30 -10.25
N GLY A 187 9.18 8.36 -9.54
CA GLY A 187 9.41 9.32 -8.45
C GLY A 187 8.83 8.89 -7.11
N VAL A 188 7.92 7.92 -7.11
CA VAL A 188 7.28 7.33 -5.91
C VAL A 188 7.44 5.80 -5.89
N PRO A 189 7.49 5.16 -4.71
CA PRO A 189 7.43 3.70 -4.59
C PRO A 189 6.13 3.13 -5.18
N VAL A 190 6.22 1.90 -5.68
CA VAL A 190 5.09 1.18 -6.29
C VAL A 190 4.72 -0.05 -5.46
N ALA A 191 3.44 -0.33 -5.34
CA ALA A 191 2.90 -1.58 -4.83
C ALA A 191 2.07 -2.27 -5.91
N ALA A 192 2.48 -3.43 -6.38
CA ALA A 192 1.75 -4.16 -7.41
C ALA A 192 1.38 -5.56 -6.92
N MET A 193 0.10 -5.94 -7.09
CA MET A 193 -0.34 -7.29 -6.75
C MET A 193 -1.39 -7.85 -7.71
N SER A 194 -1.19 -9.09 -8.11
CA SER A 194 -2.17 -9.86 -8.83
C SER A 194 -3.03 -10.60 -7.81
N MET A 195 -4.35 -10.48 -7.92
CA MET A 195 -5.30 -11.09 -7.00
C MET A 195 -5.52 -12.58 -7.30
N GLY A 196 -6.16 -13.28 -6.37
CA GLY A 196 -6.50 -14.69 -6.51
C GLY A 196 -5.30 -15.63 -6.33
N ALA A 197 -5.58 -16.93 -6.36
CA ALA A 197 -4.55 -17.97 -6.16
C ALA A 197 -3.43 -17.89 -7.22
N LEU A 198 -3.80 -17.60 -8.47
CA LEU A 198 -2.86 -17.44 -9.58
C LEU A 198 -1.84 -16.31 -9.34
N GLY A 199 -2.30 -15.23 -8.72
CA GLY A 199 -1.48 -14.05 -8.41
C GLY A 199 -0.67 -14.15 -7.11
N ALA A 200 -0.80 -15.22 -6.32
CA ALA A 200 -0.18 -15.32 -5.00
C ALA A 200 1.35 -15.07 -5.02
N VAL A 201 2.02 -15.51 -6.09
CA VAL A 201 3.47 -15.29 -6.29
C VAL A 201 3.83 -13.80 -6.32
N SER A 202 2.95 -12.92 -6.85
CA SER A 202 3.24 -11.49 -6.92
C SER A 202 3.36 -10.85 -5.54
N ARG A 203 2.77 -11.46 -4.50
CA ARG A 203 2.79 -10.97 -3.11
C ARG A 203 4.11 -11.27 -2.41
N VAL A 204 4.94 -12.15 -2.99
CA VAL A 204 6.21 -12.60 -2.42
C VAL A 204 7.37 -12.46 -3.41
N ALA A 205 7.22 -11.65 -4.45
CA ALA A 205 8.24 -11.44 -5.48
C ALA A 205 8.84 -10.02 -5.40
N PRO A 206 9.55 -9.66 -4.30
CA PRO A 206 10.07 -8.30 -4.09
C PRO A 206 11.11 -7.89 -5.14
N THR A 207 11.73 -8.86 -5.83
CA THR A 207 12.71 -8.64 -6.89
C THR A 207 12.19 -7.79 -8.05
N PHE A 208 10.86 -7.77 -8.26
CA PHE A 208 10.22 -6.92 -9.28
C PHE A 208 9.96 -5.49 -8.81
N GLY A 209 10.41 -5.11 -7.60
CA GLY A 209 10.40 -3.72 -7.15
C GLY A 209 9.17 -3.29 -6.34
N SER A 210 8.21 -4.18 -6.06
CA SER A 210 7.07 -3.83 -5.21
C SER A 210 7.54 -3.49 -3.79
N ALA A 211 7.27 -2.27 -3.34
CA ALA A 211 7.72 -1.71 -2.08
C ALA A 211 6.94 -2.25 -0.86
N LEU A 212 5.71 -2.74 -1.07
CA LEU A 212 4.87 -3.34 -0.04
C LEU A 212 4.10 -4.54 -0.56
N THR A 213 3.64 -5.36 0.38
CA THR A 213 2.75 -6.49 0.13
C THR A 213 1.73 -6.63 1.25
N PHE A 214 0.61 -7.28 0.94
CA PHE A 214 -0.50 -7.49 1.85
C PHE A 214 -0.57 -8.95 2.27
N ALA A 215 -0.71 -9.16 3.58
CA ALA A 215 -0.77 -10.48 4.18
C ALA A 215 -1.94 -10.57 5.16
N VAL A 216 -2.38 -11.80 5.42
CA VAL A 216 -3.41 -12.06 6.44
C VAL A 216 -2.75 -12.08 7.80
N VAL A 217 -3.31 -11.31 8.74
CA VAL A 217 -2.92 -11.37 10.16
C VAL A 217 -4.05 -12.04 10.94
N PRO A 218 -3.73 -13.01 11.81
CA PRO A 218 -4.71 -13.59 12.71
C PRO A 218 -5.28 -12.52 13.65
N ASP A 219 -6.58 -12.58 13.92
CA ASP A 219 -7.18 -11.80 15.00
C ASP A 219 -6.75 -12.32 16.39
N GLU A 220 -7.24 -11.67 17.45
CA GLU A 220 -6.93 -12.05 18.84
C GLU A 220 -7.34 -13.48 19.17
N GLN A 221 -8.29 -14.06 18.42
CA GLN A 221 -8.77 -15.43 18.57
C GLN A 221 -8.02 -16.41 17.65
N GLY A 222 -7.00 -15.94 16.94
CA GLY A 222 -6.19 -16.74 16.02
C GLY A 222 -6.86 -17.03 14.67
N GLN A 223 -7.99 -16.40 14.35
CA GLN A 223 -8.64 -16.58 13.05
C GLN A 223 -8.00 -15.66 12.01
N ALA A 224 -7.59 -16.24 10.88
CA ALA A 224 -7.03 -15.52 9.75
C ALA A 224 -8.11 -15.33 8.67
N ARG A 225 -8.56 -14.09 8.43
CA ARG A 225 -9.51 -13.77 7.35
C ARG A 225 -8.83 -12.86 6.33
N ALA A 226 -8.72 -13.35 5.10
CA ALA A 226 -8.20 -12.56 4.00
C ALA A 226 -9.17 -11.43 3.64
N SER A 227 -8.66 -10.22 3.45
CA SER A 227 -9.42 -9.07 2.94
C SER A 227 -9.47 -9.03 1.40
N ALA A 228 -8.58 -9.78 0.74
CA ALA A 228 -8.55 -9.92 -0.71
C ALA A 228 -8.17 -11.36 -1.13
N PRO A 229 -8.71 -11.87 -2.25
CA PRO A 229 -8.35 -13.19 -2.76
C PRO A 229 -6.83 -13.35 -3.00
N GLY A 230 -6.31 -14.52 -2.64
CA GLY A 230 -4.89 -14.86 -2.83
C GLY A 230 -3.93 -14.27 -1.78
N GLN A 231 -4.43 -13.67 -0.69
CA GLN A 231 -3.56 -13.26 0.42
C GLN A 231 -3.01 -14.49 1.16
N LEU A 232 -1.71 -14.43 1.45
CA LEU A 232 -1.00 -15.44 2.24
C LEU A 232 -0.93 -14.99 3.71
N PRO A 233 -0.87 -15.92 4.67
CA PRO A 233 -0.60 -15.60 6.06
C PRO A 233 0.72 -14.85 6.24
N ILE A 234 0.77 -13.91 7.19
CA ILE A 234 1.94 -13.05 7.42
C ILE A 234 3.23 -13.84 7.67
N GLN A 235 3.15 -14.97 8.38
CA GLN A 235 4.30 -15.83 8.63
C GLN A 235 4.88 -16.43 7.36
N ASP A 236 4.03 -16.81 6.40
CA ASP A 236 4.44 -17.41 5.14
C ASP A 236 5.04 -16.36 4.21
N VAL A 237 4.42 -15.17 4.15
CA VAL A 237 4.98 -14.03 3.43
C VAL A 237 6.38 -13.69 3.98
N ARG A 238 6.53 -13.59 5.30
CA ARG A 238 7.84 -13.32 5.93
C ARG A 238 8.87 -14.38 5.54
N ARG A 239 8.50 -15.66 5.63
CA ARG A 239 9.38 -16.78 5.26
C ARG A 239 9.81 -16.71 3.80
N CYS A 240 8.89 -16.48 2.87
CA CYS A 240 9.21 -16.34 1.45
C CYS A 240 10.16 -15.15 1.21
N LEU A 241 9.87 -14.00 1.83
CA LEU A 241 10.72 -12.81 1.69
C LEU A 241 12.11 -13.01 2.30
N GLU A 242 12.24 -13.78 3.38
CA GLU A 242 13.54 -14.13 3.97
C GLU A 242 14.33 -15.08 3.05
N LEU A 243 13.68 -16.09 2.47
CA LEU A 243 14.31 -17.03 1.54
C LEU A 243 14.80 -16.36 0.25
N LEU A 244 14.09 -15.33 -0.22
CA LEU A 244 14.42 -14.61 -1.45
C LEU A 244 15.41 -13.45 -1.24
N ARG A 245 15.80 -13.16 0.01
CA ARG A 245 16.91 -12.26 0.33
C ARG A 245 18.23 -13.03 0.27
N VAL A 246 18.61 -13.41 -0.94
CA VAL A 246 19.96 -13.89 -1.26
C VAL A 246 20.92 -12.73 -1.48
#